data_AF-A0A7X7XXU7-F1
#
_entry.id   AF-A0A7X7XXU7-F1
#
_cell.length_a   1.000
_cell.length_b   1.000
_cell.length_c   1.000
_cell.angle_alpha   90.00
_cell.angle_beta   90.00
_cell.angle_gamma   90.00
#
_symmetry.space_group_name_H-M   'P 1'
#
loop_
_entity.id
_entity.type
_entity.pdbx_description
1 polymer ?
#
loop_
_entity_poly.entity_id
_entity_poly.type
_entity_poly.pdbx_seq_one_letter_code
_entity_poly.pdbx_strand_id
1 'polypeptide(L)' 'MTTKQATEAARKLGYKKTNYTSHGQPVYKKGNTYITPDVDSHSGGVWKAAGSLKDLGKKSTRWGTYDANLNRIGD' A
#
# COMPACT_ATOMS: atom_id res chain seq x y z
N MET A 1 -5.84 3.27 9.80
CA MET A 1 -4.42 3.55 10.15
C MET A 1 -4.11 5.01 9.90
N THR A 2 -3.39 5.71 10.79
CA THR A 2 -2.96 7.10 10.52
C THR A 2 -1.78 7.15 9.55
N THR A 3 -1.57 8.28 8.86
CA THR A 3 -0.41 8.51 7.96
C THR A 3 0.94 8.28 8.67
N LYS A 4 1.05 8.64 9.95
CA LYS A 4 2.27 8.43 10.73
C LYS A 4 2.54 6.93 10.95
N GLN A 5 1.54 6.18 11.41
CA GLN A 5 1.64 4.73 11.61
C GLN A 5 1.95 3.99 10.30
N ALA A 6 1.28 4.37 9.20
CA ALA A 6 1.56 3.83 7.88
C ALA A 6 3.02 4.09 7.46
N THR A 7 3.53 5.30 7.69
CA THR A 7 4.91 5.65 7.32
C THR A 7 5.92 4.83 8.13
N GLU A 8 5.70 4.65 9.42
CA GLU A 8 6.56 3.83 10.26
C GLU A 8 6.52 2.34 9.87
N ALA A 9 5.33 1.80 9.58
CA ALA A 9 5.15 0.42 9.14
C ALA A 9 5.81 0.17 7.77
N ALA A 10 5.57 1.04 6.80
CA ALA A 10 6.21 0.96 5.48
C ALA A 10 7.74 1.02 5.59
N ARG A 11 8.28 1.88 6.47
CA ARG A 11 9.72 1.98 6.73
C ARG A 11 10.30 0.66 7.27
N LYS A 12 9.59 0.00 8.20
CA LYS A 12 10.01 -1.32 8.73
C LYS A 12 10.07 -2.40 7.64
N LEU A 13 9.23 -2.29 6.60
CA LEU A 13 9.21 -3.19 5.44
C LEU A 13 10.27 -2.82 4.36
N GLY A 14 11.01 -1.74 4.58
CA GLY A 14 12.03 -1.24 3.65
C GLY A 14 11.49 -0.34 2.53
N TYR A 15 10.26 0.15 2.65
CA TYR A 15 9.69 1.11 1.71
C TYR A 15 10.00 2.55 2.12
N LYS A 16 10.16 3.42 1.12
CA LYS A 16 10.37 4.85 1.31
C LYS A 16 9.11 5.60 0.90
N LYS A 17 8.72 6.60 1.69
CA LYS A 17 7.60 7.48 1.36
C LYS A 17 7.91 8.27 0.08
N THR A 18 6.93 8.40 -0.79
CA THR A 18 7.01 9.21 -2.01
C THR A 18 6.20 10.50 -1.84
N ASN A 19 6.29 11.40 -2.83
CA ASN A 19 5.47 12.61 -2.89
C ASN A 19 4.09 12.37 -3.52
N TYR A 20 3.75 11.12 -3.83
CA TYR A 20 2.49 10.76 -4.47
C TYR A 20 1.47 10.27 -3.45
N THR A 21 0.19 10.42 -3.80
CA THR A 21 -0.94 9.87 -3.07
C THR A 21 -1.82 9.05 -3.99
N SER A 22 -2.53 8.07 -3.42
CA SER A 22 -3.56 7.28 -4.10
C SER A 22 -4.83 7.35 -3.26
N HIS A 23 -5.92 7.87 -3.81
CA HIS A 23 -7.19 8.06 -3.07
C HIS A 23 -7.01 8.79 -1.73
N GLY A 24 -6.16 9.82 -1.71
CA GLY A 24 -5.84 10.59 -0.50
C GLY A 24 -4.88 9.92 0.48
N GLN A 25 -4.41 8.70 0.19
CA GLN A 25 -3.47 7.95 1.03
C GLN A 25 -2.02 8.09 0.54
N PRO A 26 -1.04 8.11 1.45
CA PRO A 26 0.37 8.21 1.08
C PRO A 26 0.84 6.96 0.31
N VAL A 27 1.65 7.16 -0.73
CA VAL A 27 2.27 6.06 -1.46
C VAL A 27 3.73 5.86 -1.04
N TYR A 28 4.11 4.61 -0.84
CA TYR A 28 5.47 4.18 -0.52
C TYR A 28 6.04 3.30 -1.62
N LYS A 29 7.36 3.36 -1.85
CA LYS A 29 8.06 2.62 -2.92
C LYS A 29 9.25 1.82 -2.40
N LYS A 30 9.43 0.62 -2.94
CA LYS A 30 10.62 -0.25 -2.79
C LYS A 30 10.89 -0.94 -4.13
N GLY A 31 12.03 -0.64 -4.78
CA GLY A 31 12.30 -1.13 -6.13
C GLY A 31 11.20 -0.73 -7.11
N ASN A 32 10.58 -1.70 -7.79
CA ASN A 32 9.47 -1.50 -8.71
C ASN A 32 8.09 -1.71 -8.06
N THR A 33 8.02 -1.85 -6.73
CA THR A 33 6.77 -2.07 -6.00
C THR A 33 6.33 -0.80 -5.29
N TYR A 34 5.05 -0.48 -5.42
CA TYR A 34 4.38 0.62 -4.76
C TYR A 34 3.31 0.07 -3.82
N ILE A 35 3.21 0.63 -2.62
CA ILE A 35 2.16 0.28 -1.64
C ILE A 35 1.45 1.54 -1.14
N THR A 36 0.18 1.38 -0.80
CA THR A 36 -0.64 2.39 -0.11
C THR A 36 -1.44 1.72 1.01
N PRO A 37 -1.71 2.40 2.14
CA PRO A 37 -2.57 1.88 3.19
C PRO A 37 -3.94 1.48 2.64
N ASP A 38 -4.46 0.35 3.09
CA ASP A 38 -5.83 -0.05 2.85
C ASP A 38 -6.76 0.60 3.88
N VAL A 39 -7.46 1.64 3.43
CA VAL A 39 -8.43 2.39 4.27
C VAL A 39 -9.77 1.70 4.40
N ASP A 40 -10.11 0.82 3.46
CA ASP A 40 -11.41 0.14 3.46
C ASP A 40 -11.42 -1.00 4.49
N SER A 41 -10.23 -1.51 4.87
CA SER A 41 -9.95 -2.37 6.03
C SER A 41 -10.98 -3.49 6.25
N HIS A 42 -11.45 -4.13 5.18
CA HIS A 42 -12.22 -5.36 5.29
C HIS A 42 -11.24 -6.51 5.58
N SER A 43 -11.47 -7.23 6.69
CA SER A 43 -10.82 -8.52 6.98
C SER A 43 -9.28 -8.51 7.15
N GLY A 44 -8.72 -7.47 7.80
CA GLY A 44 -7.30 -7.45 8.16
C GLY A 44 -6.34 -6.99 7.06
N GLY A 45 -6.88 -6.45 5.96
CA GLY A 45 -6.11 -5.76 4.92
C GLY A 45 -5.45 -4.50 5.46
N VAL A 46 -4.14 -4.37 5.24
CA VAL A 46 -3.31 -3.24 5.68
C VAL A 46 -2.71 -2.51 4.49
N TRP A 47 -2.35 -3.22 3.42
CA TRP A 47 -1.70 -2.64 2.25
C TRP A 47 -2.40 -3.05 0.95
N LYS A 48 -2.43 -2.13 0.00
CA LYS A 48 -2.65 -2.41 -1.42
C LYS A 48 -1.32 -2.25 -2.14
N ALA A 49 -0.98 -3.15 -3.07
CA ALA A 49 0.28 -3.11 -3.81
C ALA A 49 0.08 -3.14 -5.33
N ALA A 50 1.00 -2.52 -6.06
CA ALA A 50 1.05 -2.55 -7.52
C ALA A 50 2.46 -2.24 -8.06
N GLY A 51 2.67 -2.49 -9.37
CA GLY A 51 3.93 -2.21 -10.07
C GLY A 51 4.10 -0.75 -10.51
N SER A 52 3.03 0.03 -10.46
CA SER A 52 3.06 1.46 -10.80
C SER A 52 2.04 2.25 -9.99
N LEU A 53 2.21 3.57 -9.94
CA LEU A 53 1.26 4.49 -9.30
C LEU A 53 -0.12 4.43 -9.96
N LYS A 54 -0.15 4.30 -11.29
CA LYS A 54 -1.39 4.22 -12.09
C LYS A 54 -2.16 2.96 -11.71
N ASP A 55 -1.45 1.86 -11.58
CA ASP A 55 -2.05 0.55 -11.27
C ASP A 55 -2.55 0.50 -9.82
N LEU A 56 -1.87 1.18 -8.91
CA LEU A 56 -2.30 1.34 -7.51
C LEU A 56 -3.65 2.09 -7.41
N GLY A 57 -3.99 2.90 -8.41
CA GLY A 57 -5.23 3.68 -8.45
C GLY A 57 -6.48 2.87 -8.75
N LYS A 58 -6.40 1.68 -9.35
CA LYS A 58 -7.58 0.89 -9.78
C LYS A 58 -7.54 -0.53 -9.24
N LYS A 59 -8.69 -1.03 -8.78
CA LYS A 59 -8.77 -2.39 -8.21
C LYS A 59 -8.28 -3.47 -9.19
N SER A 60 -8.73 -3.41 -10.44
CA SER A 60 -8.39 -4.40 -11.48
C SER A 60 -6.92 -4.45 -11.90
N THR A 61 -6.11 -3.45 -11.50
CA THR A 61 -4.68 -3.38 -11.85
C THR A 61 -3.77 -3.54 -10.64
N ARG A 62 -4.31 -3.51 -9.42
CA ARG A 62 -3.56 -3.84 -8.21
C ARG A 62 -3.25 -5.32 -8.19
N TRP A 63 -2.19 -5.69 -7.49
CA TRP A 63 -1.84 -7.10 -7.28
C TRP A 63 -2.68 -7.75 -6.17
N GLY A 64 -3.30 -6.93 -5.33
CA GLY A 64 -4.28 -7.36 -4.33
C GLY A 64 -4.19 -6.56 -3.03
N THR A 65 -4.81 -7.13 -2.01
CA THR A 65 -4.81 -6.68 -0.61
C THR A 65 -3.91 -7.56 0.23
N TYR A 66 -3.13 -6.95 1.12
CA TYR A 66 -2.09 -7.60 1.89
C TYR A 66 -2.21 -7.27 3.38
N ASP A 67 -1.80 -8.20 4.22
CA ASP A 67 -1.66 -7.98 5.67
C ASP A 67 -0.49 -7.04 6.01
N ALA A 68 -0.25 -6.78 7.30
CA ALA A 68 0.81 -5.88 7.76
C ALA A 68 2.24 -6.29 7.33
N ASN A 69 2.45 -7.57 7.02
CA ASN A 69 3.74 -8.16 6.66
C ASN A 69 3.90 -8.36 5.14
N LEU A 70 2.96 -7.86 4.34
CA LEU A 70 2.90 -8.05 2.88
C LEU A 70 2.64 -9.49 2.45
N ASN A 71 1.95 -10.28 3.28
CA ASN A 71 1.33 -11.52 2.82
C ASN A 71 0.00 -11.19 2.13
N ARG A 72 -0.21 -11.74 0.93
CA ARG A 72 -1.44 -11.49 0.16
C ARG A 72 -2.62 -12.20 0.81
N ILE A 73 -3.73 -11.49 1.03
CA ILE A 73 -4.94 -12.02 1.68
C ILE A 73 -6.20 -11.87 0.84
N GLY A 74 -6.14 -11.14 -0.27
CA GLY A 74 -7.29 -10.95 -1.15
C GLY A 74 -7.00 -10.13 -2.40
N ASP A 75 -8.06 -9.87 -3.16
CA ASP A 75 -8.07 -9.02 -4.37
C ASP A 75 -9.07 -7.86 -4.25
#